data_AF-A0A1J1I8R9-F1
#
_entry.id   AF-A0A1J1I8R9-F1
#
_cell.length_a   1.000
_cell.length_b   1.000
_cell.length_c   1.000
_cell.angle_alpha   90.00
_cell.angle_beta   90.00
_cell.angle_gamma   90.00
#
_symmetry.space_group_name_H-M   'P 1'
#
loop_
_entity.id
_entity.type
_entity.pdbx_description
1 polymer ?
#
loop_
_entity_poly.entity_id
_entity_poly.type
_entity_poly.pdbx_seq_one_letter_code
_entity_poly.pdbx_strand_id
1 'polypeptide(L)'
;MIKSLIKEVLLNIIQEMILKRIKKQLSLSHFRIQFDLGGLQVNFSAYEMSLKSLQVYINGQSRCENELGKLLNASYESQKWAQDVLSFWGDPSKALMNSSLFDFGQFNDCIRYQHESFRGKYCIAKFLAAKVKTNKVNIEDSHPIWISLTKITKDFKSGLCVPSVCKEDELHKIGKDLINQHDVQLGNVQCYAPCTFTRIDYVFMSILLTLTLLVLFATFCESFLRKSKKNSNTFLSSFSIITNFKELVTVNKDPAIIRCIDGIKVLTAVWVIIGHRNYFISDLFGDNTNMPNRNLWESTINNFMTRYVRAVDTFLACSAILTVQTFFKLLDR
;
A
#
# COMPACT_ATOMS: atom_id res chain seq x y z
N MET A 1 -10.11 -9.31 -6.21
CA MET A 1 -10.56 -10.72 -6.21
C MET A 1 -11.74 -10.87 -7.15
N ILE A 2 -12.85 -10.17 -6.90
CA ILE A 2 -14.03 -10.13 -7.78
C ILE A 2 -13.70 -9.58 -9.20
N LYS A 3 -12.79 -8.59 -9.37
CA LYS A 3 -12.30 -8.18 -10.72
C LYS A 3 -11.52 -9.29 -11.43
N SER A 4 -10.62 -10.02 -10.77
CA SER A 4 -9.90 -11.14 -11.41
C SER A 4 -10.84 -12.29 -11.73
N LEU A 5 -11.81 -12.58 -10.84
CA LEU A 5 -12.94 -13.48 -11.10
C LEU A 5 -13.69 -13.07 -12.39
N ILE A 6 -14.12 -11.81 -12.46
CA ILE A 6 -14.90 -11.29 -13.59
C ILE A 6 -14.05 -11.20 -14.85
N LYS A 7 -12.78 -10.80 -14.75
CA LYS A 7 -11.85 -10.65 -15.85
C LYS A 7 -11.34 -11.99 -16.39
N GLU A 8 -11.16 -13.02 -15.56
CA GLU A 8 -10.89 -14.40 -16.01
C GLU A 8 -12.13 -15.04 -16.62
N VAL A 9 -13.33 -14.79 -16.07
CA VAL A 9 -14.61 -15.18 -16.69
C VAL A 9 -14.78 -14.50 -18.06
N LEU A 10 -14.47 -13.21 -18.19
CA LEU A 10 -14.52 -12.48 -19.46
C LEU A 10 -13.43 -12.89 -20.45
N LEU A 11 -12.20 -13.14 -20.00
CA LEU A 11 -11.12 -13.64 -20.88
C LEU A 11 -11.48 -15.03 -21.40
N ASN A 12 -12.04 -15.90 -20.57
CA ASN A 12 -12.46 -17.25 -20.94
C ASN A 12 -13.68 -17.23 -21.87
N ILE A 13 -14.64 -16.31 -21.67
CA ILE A 13 -15.81 -16.14 -22.56
C ILE A 13 -15.39 -15.55 -23.92
N ILE A 14 -14.48 -14.57 -23.95
CA ILE A 14 -13.95 -14.01 -25.20
C ILE A 14 -13.11 -15.05 -25.94
N GLN A 15 -12.32 -15.87 -25.24
CA GLN A 15 -11.61 -17.02 -25.82
C GLN A 15 -12.59 -18.08 -26.36
N GLU A 16 -13.67 -18.42 -25.65
CA GLU A 16 -14.74 -19.32 -26.11
C GLU A 16 -15.51 -18.77 -27.32
N MET A 17 -15.78 -17.47 -27.38
CA MET A 17 -16.44 -16.84 -28.54
C MET A 17 -15.54 -16.85 -29.79
N ILE A 18 -14.24 -16.61 -29.62
CA ILE A 18 -13.25 -16.69 -30.69
C ILE A 18 -13.05 -18.15 -31.13
N LEU A 19 -12.96 -19.09 -30.19
CA LEU A 19 -12.87 -20.54 -30.47
C LEU A 19 -14.14 -21.11 -31.11
N LYS A 20 -15.34 -20.64 -30.74
CA LYS A 20 -16.61 -21.01 -31.40
C LYS A 20 -16.70 -20.47 -32.82
N ARG A 21 -16.22 -19.24 -33.09
CA ARG A 21 -16.14 -18.70 -34.45
C ARG A 21 -15.12 -19.46 -35.31
N ILE A 22 -13.98 -19.87 -34.74
CA ILE A 22 -12.95 -20.65 -35.44
C ILE A 22 -13.39 -22.12 -35.67
N LYS A 23 -14.01 -22.78 -34.68
CA LYS A 23 -14.58 -24.15 -34.83
C LYS A 23 -15.75 -24.22 -35.81
N LYS A 24 -16.51 -23.14 -35.97
CA LYS A 24 -17.60 -23.07 -36.98
C LYS A 24 -17.08 -22.96 -38.42
N GLN A 25 -15.81 -22.55 -38.61
CA GLN A 25 -15.18 -22.43 -39.93
C GLN A 25 -14.25 -23.59 -40.29
N LEU A 26 -13.66 -24.28 -39.32
CA LEU A 26 -12.82 -25.46 -39.57
C LEU A 26 -13.34 -26.65 -38.76
N SER A 27 -13.98 -27.59 -39.46
CA SER A 27 -14.39 -28.91 -38.96
C SER A 27 -13.17 -29.75 -38.54
N LEU A 28 -12.57 -29.46 -37.39
CA LEU A 28 -11.46 -30.22 -36.83
C LEU A 28 -11.67 -30.44 -35.33
N SER A 29 -11.87 -31.70 -34.96
CA SER A 29 -11.89 -32.21 -33.59
C SER A 29 -10.46 -32.28 -33.05
N HIS A 30 -10.19 -31.50 -32.01
CA HIS A 30 -8.94 -31.33 -31.26
C HIS A 30 -7.90 -30.35 -31.82
N PHE A 31 -7.85 -29.18 -31.17
CA PHE A 31 -6.72 -28.26 -31.21
C PHE A 31 -6.13 -28.19 -29.78
N ARG A 32 -4.87 -28.59 -29.60
CA ARG A 32 -4.09 -28.41 -28.37
C ARG A 32 -3.07 -27.30 -28.63
N ILE A 33 -3.01 -26.28 -27.77
CA ILE A 33 -1.93 -25.29 -27.79
C ILE A 33 -1.03 -25.61 -26.60
N GLN A 34 0.24 -25.88 -26.89
CA GLN A 34 1.27 -26.23 -25.92
C GLN A 34 2.26 -25.06 -25.89
N PHE A 35 2.39 -24.37 -24.76
CA PHE A 35 3.47 -23.41 -24.53
C PHE A 35 4.49 -24.02 -23.58
N ASP A 36 5.73 -24.11 -24.05
CA ASP A 36 6.84 -24.68 -23.31
C ASP A 36 7.56 -23.58 -22.52
N LEU A 37 7.35 -23.57 -21.20
CA LEU A 37 8.07 -22.77 -20.23
C LEU A 37 8.85 -23.72 -19.31
N GLY A 38 10.07 -24.07 -19.72
CA GLY A 38 11.13 -24.52 -18.83
C GLY A 38 10.74 -25.63 -17.85
N GLY A 39 10.16 -26.72 -18.34
CA GLY A 39 10.13 -28.00 -17.62
C GLY A 39 9.03 -28.22 -16.57
N LEU A 40 8.05 -27.33 -16.43
CA LEU A 40 6.84 -27.60 -15.63
C LEU A 40 5.62 -27.83 -16.53
N GLN A 41 5.19 -29.08 -16.70
CA GLN A 41 3.90 -29.39 -17.31
C GLN A 41 2.78 -28.97 -16.36
N VAL A 42 2.19 -27.79 -16.58
CA VAL A 42 0.97 -27.36 -15.89
C VAL A 42 -0.19 -27.44 -16.87
N ASN A 43 -1.08 -28.41 -16.66
CA ASN A 43 -2.34 -28.51 -17.39
C ASN A 43 -3.29 -27.40 -16.92
N PHE A 44 -3.55 -26.41 -17.77
CA PHE A 44 -4.61 -25.43 -17.53
C PHE A 44 -5.93 -25.97 -18.09
N SER A 45 -6.70 -26.64 -17.24
CA SER A 45 -8.11 -26.95 -17.52
C SER A 45 -8.94 -25.72 -17.15
N ALA A 46 -9.52 -25.06 -18.15
CA ALA A 46 -10.42 -23.93 -17.96
C ALA A 46 -11.69 -24.41 -17.21
N TYR A 47 -11.80 -24.07 -15.92
CA TYR A 47 -13.02 -24.28 -15.14
C TYR A 47 -13.88 -23.01 -15.17
N GLU A 48 -15.10 -23.13 -15.68
CA GLU A 48 -16.10 -22.07 -15.67
C GLU A 48 -16.55 -21.75 -14.23
N MET A 49 -16.32 -20.53 -13.76
CA MET A 49 -17.08 -19.99 -12.64
C MET A 49 -18.36 -19.38 -13.21
N SER A 50 -19.48 -20.11 -13.13
CA SER A 50 -20.73 -19.64 -13.72
C SER A 50 -21.27 -18.40 -12.98
N LEU A 51 -21.72 -17.39 -13.75
CA LEU A 51 -22.35 -16.15 -13.26
C LEU A 51 -23.48 -16.40 -12.24
N LYS A 52 -24.14 -17.57 -12.34
CA LYS A 52 -25.17 -18.05 -11.42
C LYS A 52 -24.67 -18.14 -9.97
N SER A 53 -23.40 -18.49 -9.75
CA SER A 53 -22.82 -18.58 -8.40
C SER A 53 -22.68 -17.22 -7.72
N LEU A 54 -22.32 -16.17 -8.46
CA LEU A 54 -22.20 -14.79 -7.95
C LEU A 54 -23.57 -14.13 -7.71
N GLN A 55 -24.56 -14.43 -8.55
CA GLN A 55 -25.93 -13.93 -8.39
C GLN A 55 -26.62 -14.47 -7.12
N VAL A 56 -26.25 -15.66 -6.63
CA VAL A 56 -26.79 -16.22 -5.37
C VAL A 56 -26.45 -15.37 -4.14
N TYR A 57 -25.35 -14.61 -4.18
CA TYR A 57 -24.93 -13.74 -3.06
C TYR A 57 -25.47 -12.31 -3.17
N ILE A 58 -26.14 -11.98 -4.27
CA ILE A 58 -26.68 -10.66 -4.56
C ILE A 58 -28.18 -10.85 -4.72
N ASN A 59 -28.88 -10.93 -3.59
CA ASN A 59 -30.32 -11.21 -3.55
C ASN A 59 -31.19 -9.97 -3.80
N GLY A 60 -30.57 -8.82 -4.07
CA GLY A 60 -31.27 -7.56 -4.35
C GLY A 60 -32.04 -7.02 -3.15
N GLN A 61 -31.68 -7.45 -1.94
CA GLN A 61 -32.37 -7.08 -0.71
C GLN A 61 -32.07 -5.62 -0.33
N SER A 62 -30.99 -5.06 -0.88
CA SER A 62 -30.58 -3.68 -0.67
C SER A 62 -30.34 -2.93 -1.99
N ARG A 63 -30.24 -1.60 -1.89
CA ARG A 63 -29.90 -0.76 -3.06
C ARG A 63 -28.49 -1.03 -3.58
N CYS A 64 -27.54 -1.34 -2.70
CA CYS A 64 -26.16 -1.67 -3.10
C CYS A 64 -26.10 -2.99 -3.87
N GLU A 65 -26.76 -4.04 -3.37
CA GLU A 65 -26.81 -5.34 -4.04
C GLU A 65 -27.43 -5.21 -5.44
N ASN A 66 -28.52 -4.47 -5.58
CA ASN A 66 -29.15 -4.25 -6.88
C ASN A 66 -28.21 -3.54 -7.88
N GLU A 67 -27.50 -2.49 -7.46
CA GLU A 67 -26.54 -1.78 -8.32
C GLU A 67 -25.30 -2.62 -8.65
N LEU A 68 -24.81 -3.42 -7.70
CA LEU A 68 -23.75 -4.40 -7.95
C LEU A 68 -24.21 -5.50 -8.92
N GLY A 69 -25.44 -5.98 -8.80
CA GLY A 69 -26.05 -6.93 -9.72
C GLY A 69 -26.16 -6.38 -11.14
N LYS A 70 -26.54 -5.11 -11.31
CA LYS A 70 -26.53 -4.43 -12.61
C LYS A 70 -25.12 -4.38 -13.21
N LEU A 71 -24.11 -4.01 -12.40
CA LEU A 71 -22.72 -4.00 -12.84
C LEU A 71 -22.26 -5.38 -13.30
N LEU A 72 -22.62 -6.45 -12.59
CA LEU A 72 -22.29 -7.82 -12.98
C LEU A 72 -22.98 -8.25 -14.27
N ASN A 73 -24.28 -7.97 -14.43
CA ASN A 73 -25.02 -8.31 -15.64
C ASN A 73 -24.48 -7.54 -16.87
N ALA A 74 -24.24 -6.24 -16.72
CA ALA A 74 -23.64 -5.42 -17.78
C ALA A 74 -22.20 -5.85 -18.11
N SER A 75 -21.46 -6.31 -17.11
CA SER A 75 -20.14 -6.90 -17.31
C SER A 75 -20.23 -8.17 -18.16
N TYR A 76 -21.16 -9.08 -17.85
CA TYR A 76 -21.41 -10.30 -18.62
C TYR A 76 -21.80 -10.01 -20.08
N GLU A 77 -22.65 -9.00 -20.29
CA GLU A 77 -23.02 -8.53 -21.61
C GLU A 77 -21.91 -7.76 -22.34
N SER A 78 -20.72 -7.66 -21.74
CA SER A 78 -19.57 -6.93 -22.29
C SER A 78 -19.86 -5.45 -22.60
N GLN A 79 -20.75 -4.84 -21.82
CA GLN A 79 -21.04 -3.42 -21.96
C GLN A 79 -19.82 -2.59 -21.54
N LYS A 80 -19.49 -1.59 -22.36
CA LYS A 80 -18.26 -0.79 -22.19
C LYS A 80 -18.14 -0.18 -20.79
N TRP A 81 -19.23 0.37 -20.25
CA TRP A 81 -19.18 1.05 -18.96
C TRP A 81 -18.83 0.11 -17.80
N ALA A 82 -19.32 -1.14 -17.83
CA ALA A 82 -19.02 -2.12 -16.81
C ALA A 82 -17.56 -2.58 -16.90
N GLN A 83 -17.02 -2.70 -18.12
CA GLN A 83 -15.60 -2.99 -18.34
C GLN A 83 -14.71 -1.84 -17.83
N ASP A 84 -15.11 -0.59 -18.07
CA ASP A 84 -14.40 0.59 -17.56
C ASP A 84 -14.36 0.57 -16.02
N VAL A 85 -15.51 0.39 -15.35
CA VAL A 85 -15.60 0.31 -13.88
C VAL A 85 -14.70 -0.80 -13.32
N LEU A 86 -14.77 -1.99 -13.92
CA LEU A 86 -13.94 -3.12 -13.49
C LEU A 86 -12.46 -2.82 -13.73
N SER A 87 -12.10 -2.11 -14.81
CA SER A 87 -10.72 -1.69 -15.08
C SER A 87 -10.11 -0.83 -13.97
N PHE A 88 -10.94 -0.16 -13.15
CA PHE A 88 -10.47 0.64 -12.01
C PHE A 88 -10.13 -0.17 -10.76
N TRP A 89 -10.58 -1.41 -10.65
CA TRP A 89 -10.30 -2.24 -9.48
C TRP A 89 -8.83 -2.70 -9.47
N GLY A 90 -8.32 -3.12 -8.32
CA GLY A 90 -7.05 -3.84 -8.25
C GLY A 90 -7.13 -5.20 -8.94
N ASP A 91 -6.01 -5.68 -9.46
CA ASP A 91 -5.78 -6.98 -10.07
C ASP A 91 -4.87 -7.84 -9.17
N PRO A 92 -5.44 -8.55 -8.17
CA PRO A 92 -4.64 -9.31 -7.20
C PRO A 92 -3.79 -10.40 -7.82
N SER A 93 -4.23 -10.98 -8.94
CA SER A 93 -3.50 -12.04 -9.61
C SER A 93 -2.17 -11.53 -10.13
N LYS A 94 -2.15 -10.34 -10.76
CA LYS A 94 -0.92 -9.67 -11.18
C LYS A 94 -0.04 -9.25 -9.99
N ALA A 95 -0.65 -8.70 -8.94
CA ALA A 95 0.08 -8.26 -7.77
C ALA A 95 0.77 -9.42 -7.06
N LEU A 96 0.06 -10.54 -6.84
CA LEU A 96 0.61 -11.74 -6.22
C LEU A 96 1.71 -12.38 -7.07
N MET A 97 1.57 -12.41 -8.40
CA MET A 97 2.62 -12.89 -9.31
C MET A 97 3.91 -12.07 -9.19
N ASN A 98 3.81 -10.76 -8.94
CA ASN A 98 4.94 -9.86 -8.75
C ASN A 98 5.41 -9.77 -7.28
N SER A 99 4.93 -10.65 -6.39
CA SER A 99 5.21 -10.61 -4.94
C SER A 99 4.79 -9.30 -4.25
N SER A 100 3.80 -8.58 -4.82
CA SER A 100 3.16 -7.43 -4.19
C SER A 100 2.01 -7.87 -3.29
N LEU A 101 1.93 -7.29 -2.10
CA LEU A 101 0.87 -7.54 -1.12
C LEU A 101 -0.34 -6.59 -1.28
N PHE A 102 -0.36 -5.81 -2.35
CA PHE A 102 -1.43 -4.86 -2.59
C PHE A 102 -1.59 -4.58 -4.09
N ASP A 103 -2.83 -4.24 -4.46
CA ASP A 103 -3.14 -3.55 -5.69
C ASP A 103 -4.31 -2.58 -5.45
N PHE A 104 -4.00 -1.29 -5.44
CA PHE A 104 -4.98 -0.24 -5.17
C PHE A 104 -5.84 0.10 -6.38
N GLY A 105 -5.52 -0.38 -7.59
CA GLY A 105 -6.25 0.01 -8.80
C GLY A 105 -6.20 1.53 -9.06
N GLN A 106 -7.20 2.05 -9.76
CA GLN A 106 -7.26 3.42 -10.25
C GLN A 106 -8.24 4.26 -9.42
N PHE A 107 -7.72 4.91 -8.37
CA PHE A 107 -8.50 5.75 -7.46
C PHE A 107 -9.22 6.90 -8.18
N ASN A 108 -8.46 7.72 -8.92
CA ASN A 108 -8.96 8.94 -9.55
C ASN A 108 -10.04 8.67 -10.59
N ASP A 109 -9.86 7.62 -11.39
CA ASP A 109 -10.83 7.26 -12.42
C ASP A 109 -12.11 6.74 -11.78
N CYS A 110 -12.02 5.93 -10.72
CA CYS A 110 -13.19 5.45 -10.00
C CYS A 110 -14.06 6.58 -9.43
N ILE A 111 -13.47 7.52 -8.67
CA ILE A 111 -14.25 8.57 -7.99
C ILE A 111 -14.86 9.59 -8.96
N ARG A 112 -14.29 9.72 -10.17
CA ARG A 112 -14.79 10.62 -11.23
C ARG A 112 -15.78 9.92 -12.16
N TYR A 113 -15.88 8.59 -12.10
CA TYR A 113 -16.71 7.82 -13.02
C TYR A 113 -18.19 7.96 -12.69
N GLN A 114 -18.98 8.28 -13.71
CA GLN A 114 -20.43 8.34 -13.63
C GLN A 114 -21.04 7.77 -14.92
N HIS A 115 -21.97 6.84 -14.75
CA HIS A 115 -22.74 6.26 -15.85
C HIS A 115 -24.18 6.03 -15.38
N GLU A 116 -25.13 6.79 -15.95
CA GLU A 116 -26.55 6.75 -15.55
C GLU A 116 -26.74 6.89 -14.02
N SER A 117 -27.22 5.84 -13.37
CA SER A 117 -27.43 5.74 -11.92
C SER A 117 -26.18 5.30 -11.14
N PHE A 118 -25.16 4.80 -11.83
CA PHE A 118 -23.89 4.41 -11.23
C PHE A 118 -22.98 5.63 -11.04
N ARG A 119 -22.61 5.90 -9.79
CA ARG A 119 -21.53 6.83 -9.43
C ARG A 119 -20.48 6.07 -8.66
N GLY A 120 -19.22 6.17 -9.08
CA GLY A 120 -18.14 5.43 -8.46
C GLY A 120 -17.79 5.93 -7.06
N LYS A 121 -17.58 5.00 -6.15
CA LYS A 121 -17.05 5.19 -4.80
C LYS A 121 -15.89 4.23 -4.62
N TYR A 122 -14.74 4.75 -4.22
CA TYR A 122 -13.54 3.95 -4.08
C TYR A 122 -13.43 3.37 -2.68
N CYS A 123 -13.16 2.06 -2.58
CA CYS A 123 -12.96 1.38 -1.31
C CYS A 123 -11.75 0.43 -1.37
N ILE A 124 -11.06 0.25 -0.25
CA ILE A 124 -9.98 -0.71 -0.08
C ILE A 124 -10.51 -1.86 0.77
N ALA A 125 -10.47 -3.06 0.20
CA ALA A 125 -10.75 -4.30 0.92
C ALA A 125 -9.43 -4.93 1.40
N LYS A 126 -9.35 -5.21 2.70
CA LYS A 126 -8.24 -5.94 3.31
C LYS A 126 -8.61 -7.42 3.41
N PHE A 127 -7.84 -8.28 2.77
CA PHE A 127 -7.93 -9.73 2.87
C PHE A 127 -6.86 -10.19 3.86
N LEU A 128 -7.26 -10.96 4.86
CA LEU A 128 -6.36 -11.48 5.88
C LEU A 128 -5.77 -12.82 5.42
N ALA A 129 -4.53 -13.08 5.80
CA ALA A 129 -3.89 -14.36 5.55
C ALA A 129 -4.73 -15.51 6.13
N ALA A 130 -4.97 -16.53 5.32
CA ALA A 130 -5.59 -17.76 5.80
C ALA A 130 -4.68 -18.41 6.85
N LYS A 131 -5.18 -18.63 8.07
CA LYS A 131 -4.62 -19.70 8.92
C LYS A 131 -5.10 -21.00 8.29
N VAL A 132 -4.39 -21.50 7.28
CA VAL A 132 -4.69 -22.78 6.63
C VAL A 132 -4.72 -23.86 7.71
N LYS A 133 -5.90 -24.22 8.19
CA LYS A 133 -6.11 -25.51 8.84
C LYS A 133 -6.17 -26.48 7.68
N THR A 134 -5.08 -27.21 7.47
CA THR A 134 -4.96 -28.27 6.46
C THR A 134 -6.00 -29.36 6.72
N ASN A 135 -7.25 -29.13 6.34
CA ASN A 135 -8.27 -30.16 6.25
C ASN A 135 -8.87 -30.08 4.85
N LYS A 136 -8.22 -30.82 3.94
CA LYS A 136 -8.75 -31.30 2.66
C LYS A 136 -9.58 -30.27 1.89
N VAL A 137 -8.90 -29.30 1.28
CA VAL A 137 -9.45 -28.70 0.05
C VAL A 137 -9.47 -29.82 -0.99
N ASN A 138 -10.66 -30.20 -1.47
CA ASN A 138 -10.78 -31.09 -2.62
C ASN A 138 -10.30 -30.31 -3.85
N ILE A 139 -9.10 -30.65 -4.32
CA ILE A 139 -8.35 -29.93 -5.35
C ILE A 139 -8.99 -30.06 -6.74
N GLU A 140 -9.99 -30.94 -6.91
CA GLU A 140 -10.61 -31.23 -8.21
C GLU A 140 -11.63 -30.17 -8.69
N ASP A 141 -12.14 -29.29 -7.83
CA ASP A 141 -13.18 -28.29 -8.19
C ASP A 141 -12.80 -26.82 -7.91
N SER A 142 -11.53 -26.56 -7.56
CA SER A 142 -11.09 -25.25 -7.06
C SER A 142 -10.44 -24.40 -8.16
N HIS A 143 -11.05 -23.26 -8.53
CA HIS A 143 -10.51 -22.29 -9.51
C HIS A 143 -9.04 -21.89 -9.19
N PRO A 144 -8.16 -21.68 -10.20
CA PRO A 144 -6.74 -21.34 -10.01
C PRO A 144 -6.49 -20.09 -9.18
N ILE A 145 -7.45 -19.15 -9.16
CA ILE A 145 -7.43 -18.01 -8.24
C ILE A 145 -7.47 -18.46 -6.79
N TRP A 146 -8.29 -19.44 -6.41
CA TRP A 146 -8.39 -19.96 -5.04
C TRP A 146 -7.14 -20.72 -4.64
N ILE A 147 -6.52 -21.46 -5.56
CA ILE A 147 -5.20 -22.06 -5.35
C ILE A 147 -4.14 -20.97 -5.11
N SER A 148 -4.19 -19.87 -5.85
CA SER A 148 -3.30 -18.71 -5.64
C SER A 148 -3.60 -17.98 -4.33
N LEU A 149 -4.85 -17.98 -3.88
CA LEU A 149 -5.31 -17.39 -2.62
C LEU A 149 -4.97 -18.26 -1.40
N THR A 150 -4.95 -19.60 -1.52
CA THR A 150 -4.43 -20.50 -0.46
C THR A 150 -2.93 -20.31 -0.20
N LYS A 151 -2.21 -19.72 -1.16
CA LYS A 151 -0.81 -19.30 -1.02
C LYS A 151 -0.66 -17.90 -0.39
N ILE A 152 -1.76 -17.20 -0.10
CA ILE A 152 -1.74 -15.93 0.65
C ILE A 152 -1.38 -16.24 2.11
N THR A 153 -0.10 -16.13 2.38
CA THR A 153 0.48 -16.23 3.73
C THR A 153 0.50 -14.88 4.46
N LYS A 154 0.06 -13.80 3.80
CA LYS A 154 0.13 -12.42 4.30
C LYS A 154 -1.11 -11.61 3.94
N ASP A 155 -1.44 -10.62 4.76
CA ASP A 155 -2.56 -9.71 4.47
C ASP A 155 -2.39 -9.04 3.09
N PHE A 156 -3.44 -9.06 2.28
CA PHE A 156 -3.47 -8.47 0.95
C PHE A 156 -4.48 -7.32 0.90
N LYS A 157 -4.13 -6.18 0.29
CA LYS A 157 -5.04 -5.03 0.13
C LYS A 157 -5.44 -4.84 -1.33
N SER A 158 -6.74 -4.76 -1.63
CA SER A 158 -7.24 -4.50 -3.00
C SER A 158 -8.16 -3.30 -3.06
N GLY A 159 -7.91 -2.39 -4.00
CA GLY A 159 -8.85 -1.32 -4.33
C GLY A 159 -10.04 -1.83 -5.15
N LEU A 160 -11.23 -1.32 -4.86
CA LEU A 160 -12.50 -1.67 -5.48
C LEU A 160 -13.25 -0.39 -5.84
N CYS A 161 -13.85 -0.37 -7.03
CA CYS A 161 -14.76 0.71 -7.44
C CYS A 161 -16.20 0.23 -7.36
N VAL A 162 -16.94 0.74 -6.37
CA VAL A 162 -18.30 0.30 -6.05
C VAL A 162 -19.30 1.43 -6.26
N PRO A 163 -20.61 1.14 -6.37
CA PRO A 163 -21.63 2.17 -6.41
C PRO A 163 -21.61 3.06 -5.15
N SER A 164 -21.83 4.36 -5.33
CA SER A 164 -21.89 5.34 -4.23
C SER A 164 -22.97 5.06 -3.17
N VAL A 165 -24.02 4.32 -3.55
CA VAL A 165 -25.08 3.89 -2.64
C VAL A 165 -24.62 2.84 -1.61
N CYS A 166 -23.48 2.18 -1.84
CA CYS A 166 -22.96 1.13 -0.98
C CYS A 166 -22.30 1.68 0.29
N LYS A 167 -22.63 1.05 1.42
CA LYS A 167 -22.01 1.31 2.73
C LYS A 167 -20.88 0.33 3.02
N GLU A 168 -19.94 0.71 3.87
CA GLU A 168 -18.78 -0.12 4.25
C GLU A 168 -19.20 -1.44 4.90
N ASP A 169 -20.11 -1.39 5.87
CA ASP A 169 -20.63 -2.57 6.58
C ASP A 169 -21.30 -3.58 5.64
N GLU A 170 -22.01 -3.05 4.64
CA GLU A 170 -22.74 -3.82 3.65
C GLU A 170 -21.78 -4.51 2.67
N LEU A 171 -20.77 -3.78 2.18
CA LEU A 171 -19.70 -4.34 1.36
C LEU A 171 -18.88 -5.40 2.11
N HIS A 172 -18.64 -5.17 3.39
CA HIS A 172 -17.98 -6.14 4.26
C HIS A 172 -18.81 -7.42 4.40
N LYS A 173 -20.13 -7.30 4.60
CA LYS A 173 -21.03 -8.47 4.66
C LYS A 173 -21.05 -9.25 3.34
N ILE A 174 -21.27 -8.57 2.21
CA ILE A 174 -21.29 -9.18 0.87
C ILE A 174 -19.95 -9.87 0.59
N GLY A 175 -18.84 -9.19 0.86
CA GLY A 175 -17.51 -9.77 0.65
C GLY A 175 -17.25 -10.97 1.56
N LYS A 176 -17.67 -10.90 2.83
CA LYS A 176 -17.51 -12.01 3.79
C LYS A 176 -18.30 -13.24 3.35
N ASP A 177 -19.54 -13.06 2.89
CA ASP A 177 -20.38 -14.17 2.40
C ASP A 177 -19.80 -14.82 1.14
N LEU A 178 -19.16 -14.02 0.25
CA LEU A 178 -18.47 -14.51 -0.94
C LEU A 178 -17.17 -15.29 -0.65
N ILE A 179 -16.48 -14.96 0.45
CA ILE A 179 -15.09 -15.41 0.69
C ILE A 179 -15.02 -16.54 1.71
N ASN A 180 -15.95 -16.61 2.68
CA ASN A 180 -15.93 -17.61 3.76
C ASN A 180 -15.99 -19.06 3.28
N GLN A 181 -16.34 -19.31 2.01
CA GLN A 181 -16.32 -20.64 1.42
C GLN A 181 -14.92 -21.14 1.04
N HIS A 182 -13.88 -20.28 1.12
CA HIS A 182 -12.57 -20.54 0.51
C HIS A 182 -11.36 -20.30 1.43
N ASP A 183 -11.47 -20.57 2.73
CA ASP A 183 -10.39 -20.47 3.75
C ASP A 183 -9.70 -19.09 3.90
N VAL A 184 -10.08 -18.09 3.10
CA VAL A 184 -9.61 -16.71 3.20
C VAL A 184 -10.54 -15.95 4.15
N GLN A 185 -10.00 -15.02 4.93
CA GLN A 185 -10.81 -14.14 5.77
C GLN A 185 -10.82 -12.72 5.19
N LEU A 186 -12.00 -12.14 5.03
CA LEU A 186 -12.11 -10.71 4.75
C LEU A 186 -11.90 -9.95 6.07
N GLY A 187 -10.93 -9.05 6.08
CA GLY A 187 -10.75 -8.04 7.11
C GLY A 187 -11.65 -6.84 6.82
N ASN A 188 -11.19 -5.63 7.12
CA ASN A 188 -12.00 -4.43 6.96
C ASN A 188 -12.14 -3.98 5.48
N VAL A 189 -13.27 -3.36 5.15
CA VAL A 189 -13.50 -2.61 3.91
C VAL A 189 -13.67 -1.13 4.28
N GLN A 190 -12.78 -0.27 3.78
CA GLN A 190 -12.83 1.16 4.06
C GLN A 190 -12.97 1.94 2.76
N CYS A 191 -13.88 2.91 2.72
CA CYS A 191 -14.13 3.71 1.55
C CYS A 191 -13.55 5.11 1.72
N TYR A 192 -12.90 5.59 0.66
CA TYR A 192 -12.16 6.84 0.69
C TYR A 192 -12.85 7.86 -0.22
N ALA A 193 -13.07 9.04 0.35
CA ALA A 193 -13.44 10.22 -0.40
C ALA A 193 -12.18 10.92 -0.92
N PRO A 194 -12.27 11.79 -1.95
CA PRO A 194 -11.19 12.71 -2.27
C PRO A 194 -10.76 13.47 -1.02
N CYS A 195 -9.44 13.68 -0.88
CA CYS A 195 -8.88 14.41 0.25
C CYS A 195 -9.54 15.79 0.35
N THR A 196 -10.20 16.04 1.48
CA THR A 196 -10.71 17.37 1.83
C THR A 196 -9.79 17.93 2.90
N PHE A 197 -9.16 19.06 2.60
CA PHE A 197 -8.32 19.74 3.57
C PHE A 197 -9.21 20.37 4.63
N THR A 198 -9.01 19.97 5.88
CA THR A 198 -9.65 20.56 7.04
C THR A 198 -8.97 21.90 7.37
N ARG A 199 -9.62 22.72 8.20
CA ARG A 199 -9.01 23.98 8.69
C ARG A 199 -7.66 23.73 9.36
N ILE A 200 -7.50 22.61 10.06
CA ILE A 200 -6.27 22.23 10.75
C ILE A 200 -5.15 21.98 9.74
N ASP A 201 -5.46 21.32 8.62
CA ASP A 201 -4.48 21.06 7.56
C ASP A 201 -3.97 22.36 6.95
N TYR A 202 -4.85 23.33 6.67
CA TYR A 202 -4.44 24.64 6.17
C TYR A 202 -3.56 25.40 7.17
N VAL A 203 -3.91 25.37 8.47
CA VAL A 203 -3.09 25.98 9.52
C VAL A 203 -1.72 25.32 9.57
N PHE A 204 -1.66 24.00 9.59
CA PHE A 204 -0.40 23.24 9.62
C PHE A 204 0.47 23.54 8.38
N MET A 205 -0.12 23.52 7.19
CA MET A 205 0.58 23.87 5.95
C MET A 205 1.09 25.31 5.95
N SER A 206 0.33 26.26 6.53
CA SER A 206 0.78 27.64 6.66
C SER A 206 1.98 27.80 7.61
N ILE A 207 2.00 27.04 8.72
CA ILE A 207 3.13 27.01 9.66
C ILE A 207 4.36 26.42 8.97
N LEU A 208 4.22 25.29 8.27
CA LEU A 208 5.33 24.69 7.54
C LEU A 208 5.86 25.61 6.43
N LEU A 209 4.97 26.27 5.69
CA LEU A 209 5.35 27.21 4.64
C LEU A 209 6.10 28.41 5.22
N THR A 210 5.60 29.02 6.29
CA THR A 210 6.25 30.17 6.94
C THR A 210 7.62 29.80 7.50
N LEU A 211 7.75 28.64 8.17
CA LEU A 211 9.04 28.13 8.62
C LEU A 211 10.01 27.88 7.45
N THR A 212 9.53 27.28 6.36
CA THR A 212 10.36 27.03 5.17
C THR A 212 10.84 28.33 4.54
N LEU A 213 9.94 29.32 4.39
CA LEU A 213 10.31 30.63 3.86
C LEU A 213 11.30 31.36 4.78
N LEU A 214 11.13 31.26 6.09
CA LEU A 214 12.04 31.84 7.07
C LEU A 214 13.43 31.22 6.96
N VAL A 215 13.52 29.89 6.84
CA VAL A 215 14.80 29.17 6.64
C VAL A 215 15.46 29.56 5.32
N LEU A 216 14.70 29.65 4.22
CA LEU A 216 15.22 30.07 2.91
C LEU A 216 15.70 31.53 2.94
N PHE A 217 14.94 32.42 3.56
CA PHE A 217 15.31 33.83 3.72
C PHE A 217 16.56 33.98 4.57
N ALA A 218 16.64 33.31 5.72
CA ALA A 218 17.82 33.32 6.58
C ALA A 218 19.06 32.80 5.84
N THR A 219 18.92 31.70 5.10
CA THR A 219 20.00 31.10 4.31
C THR A 219 20.45 32.03 3.18
N PHE A 220 19.52 32.70 2.49
CA PHE A 220 19.80 33.67 1.44
C PHE A 220 20.53 34.89 2.01
N CYS A 221 19.99 35.50 3.07
CA CYS A 221 20.62 36.63 3.74
C CYS A 221 22.03 36.29 4.22
N GLU A 222 22.26 35.12 4.80
CA GLU A 222 23.61 34.70 5.20
C GLU A 222 24.53 34.59 3.99
N SER A 223 24.10 33.94 2.90
CA SER A 223 24.91 33.79 1.68
C SER A 223 25.32 35.13 1.06
N PHE A 224 24.42 36.11 1.03
CA PHE A 224 24.68 37.46 0.50
C PHE A 224 25.46 38.35 1.47
N LEU A 225 25.10 38.38 2.76
CA LEU A 225 25.75 39.22 3.77
C LEU A 225 27.16 38.72 4.13
N ARG A 226 27.42 37.42 4.02
CA ARG A 226 28.76 36.84 4.23
C ARG A 226 29.77 37.34 3.20
N LYS A 227 29.34 37.67 1.98
CA LYS A 227 30.18 38.37 0.99
C LYS A 227 30.48 39.83 1.38
N SER A 228 29.64 40.44 2.21
CA SER A 228 29.70 41.87 2.57
C SER A 228 30.49 42.17 3.87
N LYS A 229 31.14 41.20 4.52
CA LYS A 229 31.93 41.36 5.78
C LYS A 229 31.19 42.09 6.93
N LYS A 230 29.86 42.10 6.95
CA LYS A 230 29.06 42.80 7.97
C LYS A 230 28.55 41.80 9.02
N ASN A 231 28.55 42.24 10.30
CA ASN A 231 28.11 41.48 11.48
C ASN A 231 26.89 40.60 11.18
N SER A 232 27.05 39.28 11.33
CA SER A 232 25.95 38.34 11.16
C SER A 232 25.02 38.44 12.38
N ASN A 233 23.78 38.89 12.19
CA ASN A 233 22.76 38.81 13.23
C ASN A 233 22.59 37.35 13.69
N THR A 234 22.94 37.07 14.95
CA THR A 234 22.90 35.72 15.57
C THR A 234 21.52 35.07 15.44
N PHE A 235 20.45 35.87 15.52
CA PHE A 235 19.08 35.39 15.38
C PHE A 235 18.80 34.82 13.98
N LEU A 236 19.19 35.52 12.92
CA LEU A 236 18.96 35.04 11.54
C LEU A 236 19.82 33.81 11.24
N SER A 237 21.05 33.79 11.74
CA SER A 237 21.98 32.66 11.58
C SER A 237 21.44 31.36 12.21
N SER A 238 20.64 31.47 13.27
CA SER A 238 20.01 30.32 13.95
C SER A 238 19.02 29.56 13.06
N PHE A 239 18.46 30.19 12.02
CA PHE A 239 17.53 29.55 11.07
C PHE A 239 18.16 29.22 9.72
N SER A 240 19.43 29.58 9.51
CA SER A 240 20.12 29.35 8.24
C SER A 240 20.61 27.92 8.12
N ILE A 241 20.38 27.30 6.97
CA ILE A 241 20.86 25.94 6.67
C ILE A 241 22.40 25.90 6.71
N ILE A 242 23.08 26.95 6.24
CA ILE A 242 24.54 26.96 6.13
C ILE A 242 25.19 26.90 7.52
N THR A 243 24.78 27.79 8.43
CA THR A 243 25.29 27.78 9.80
C THR A 243 24.92 26.48 10.51
N ASN A 244 23.64 26.09 10.50
CA ASN A 244 23.20 24.89 11.20
C ASN A 244 23.87 23.62 10.67
N PHE A 245 24.05 23.48 9.35
CA PHE A 245 24.74 22.34 8.77
C PHE A 245 26.23 22.33 9.11
N LYS A 246 26.87 23.50 9.12
CA LYS A 246 28.26 23.61 9.54
C LYS A 246 28.43 23.20 11.01
N GLU A 247 27.57 23.69 11.90
CA GLU A 247 27.56 23.28 13.31
C GLU A 247 27.29 21.78 13.46
N LEU A 248 26.35 21.22 12.68
CA LEU A 248 26.02 19.80 12.71
C LEU A 248 27.20 18.88 12.32
N VAL A 249 28.04 19.31 11.38
CA VAL A 249 29.20 18.53 10.89
C VAL A 249 30.48 18.85 11.67
N THR A 250 30.49 19.93 12.46
CA THR A 250 31.67 20.32 13.24
C THR A 250 31.76 19.47 14.50
N VAL A 251 32.88 18.75 14.63
CA VAL A 251 33.16 17.94 15.83
C VAL A 251 33.59 18.86 16.97
N ASN A 252 32.98 18.66 18.15
CA ASN A 252 33.41 19.35 19.36
C ASN A 252 34.83 18.91 19.76
N LYS A 253 35.73 19.89 19.88
CA LYS A 253 37.15 19.68 20.22
C LYS A 253 37.45 19.90 21.69
N ASP A 254 36.45 20.23 22.49
CA ASP A 254 36.60 20.48 23.92
C ASP A 254 36.95 19.17 24.65
N PRO A 255 38.11 19.09 25.33
CA PRO A 255 38.48 17.89 26.08
C PRO A 255 37.56 17.60 27.27
N ALA A 256 36.79 18.59 27.75
CA ALA A 256 35.84 18.41 28.84
C ALA A 256 34.55 17.68 28.42
N ILE A 257 34.26 17.61 27.12
CA ILE A 257 33.04 17.01 26.58
C ILE A 257 33.31 15.59 26.12
N ILE A 258 32.43 14.66 26.48
CA ILE A 258 32.59 13.25 26.13
C ILE A 258 32.26 13.04 24.65
N ARG A 259 33.30 13.04 23.81
CA ARG A 259 33.20 12.99 22.34
C ARG A 259 32.48 11.76 21.78
N CYS A 260 32.46 10.63 22.50
CA CYS A 260 31.73 9.45 22.02
C CYS A 260 30.20 9.65 22.02
N ILE A 261 29.68 10.58 22.84
CA ILE A 261 28.25 10.94 22.89
C ILE A 261 27.80 11.54 21.56
N ASP A 262 28.60 12.40 20.94
CA ASP A 262 28.29 12.97 19.62
C ASP A 262 28.17 11.87 18.56
N GLY A 263 29.05 10.86 18.60
CA GLY A 263 28.96 9.69 17.73
C GLY A 263 27.68 8.87 17.95
N ILE A 264 27.30 8.65 19.21
CA ILE A 264 26.05 7.95 19.56
C ILE A 264 24.84 8.73 19.04
N LYS A 265 24.83 10.06 19.14
CA LYS A 265 23.74 10.91 18.61
C LYS A 265 23.59 10.78 17.10
N VAL A 266 24.69 10.77 16.35
CA VAL A 266 24.63 10.59 14.89
C VAL A 266 24.10 9.19 14.54
N LEU A 267 24.62 8.13 15.16
CA LEU A 267 24.18 6.76 14.89
C LEU A 267 22.70 6.55 15.23
N THR A 268 22.24 7.08 16.37
CA THR A 268 20.83 7.00 16.78
C THR A 268 19.92 7.82 15.87
N ALA A 269 20.32 9.03 15.46
CA ALA A 269 19.56 9.84 14.50
C ALA A 269 19.41 9.12 13.15
N VAL A 270 20.48 8.54 12.61
CA VAL A 270 20.44 7.75 11.37
C VAL A 270 19.50 6.54 11.52
N TRP A 271 19.56 5.83 12.64
CA TRP A 271 18.68 4.69 12.89
C TRP A 271 17.20 5.10 12.95
N VAL A 272 16.87 6.22 13.60
CA VAL A 272 15.50 6.76 13.65
C VAL A 272 14.98 7.11 12.25
N ILE A 273 15.80 7.77 11.42
CA ILE A 273 15.43 8.15 10.04
C ILE A 273 15.15 6.90 9.20
N ILE A 274 16.05 5.91 9.24
CA ILE A 274 15.90 4.65 8.51
C ILE A 274 14.64 3.91 8.99
N GLY A 275 14.43 3.88 10.31
CA GLY A 275 13.28 3.24 10.94
C GLY A 275 11.95 3.82 10.50
N HIS A 276 11.79 5.16 10.54
CA HIS A 276 10.57 5.83 10.06
C HIS A 276 10.34 5.61 8.56
N ARG A 277 11.39 5.69 7.74
CA ARG A 277 11.29 5.42 6.31
C ARG A 277 10.78 3.99 6.07
N ASN A 278 11.37 3.01 6.75
CA ASN A 278 10.99 1.61 6.58
C ASN A 278 9.57 1.35 7.11
N TYR A 279 9.21 1.94 8.25
CA TYR A 279 7.85 1.85 8.80
C TYR A 279 6.80 2.39 7.82
N PHE A 280 7.03 3.58 7.26
CA PHE A 280 6.10 4.19 6.31
C PHE A 280 5.99 3.37 5.03
N ILE A 281 7.11 2.85 4.52
CA ILE A 281 7.13 1.93 3.39
C ILE A 281 6.33 0.66 3.73
N SER A 282 6.53 0.06 4.89
CA SER A 282 5.79 -1.14 5.31
C SER A 282 4.29 -0.88 5.52
N ASP A 283 3.90 0.29 6.00
CA ASP A 283 2.49 0.64 6.21
C ASP A 283 1.74 0.86 4.88
N LEU A 284 2.40 1.55 3.95
CA LEU A 284 1.87 1.80 2.60
C LEU A 284 1.90 0.55 1.71
N PHE A 285 2.99 -0.20 1.73
CA PHE A 285 3.27 -1.27 0.78
C PHE A 285 3.17 -2.69 1.38
N GLY A 286 2.74 -2.80 2.64
CA GLY A 286 2.65 -4.07 3.35
C GLY A 286 4.00 -4.55 3.88
N ASP A 287 3.95 -5.41 4.89
CA ASP A 287 5.15 -5.87 5.57
C ASP A 287 5.74 -7.13 4.92
N ASN A 288 7.00 -7.03 4.50
CA ASN A 288 7.77 -8.15 3.98
C ASN A 288 8.32 -9.08 5.07
N THR A 289 8.05 -8.82 6.36
CA THR A 289 8.59 -9.55 7.53
C THR A 289 8.61 -11.05 7.42
N ASN A 290 7.57 -11.69 6.88
CA ASN A 290 7.45 -13.16 6.83
C ASN A 290 7.76 -13.74 5.44
N MET A 291 8.88 -13.34 4.82
CA MET A 291 9.38 -14.06 3.64
C MET A 291 9.93 -15.42 4.12
N PRO A 292 9.48 -16.56 3.55
CA PRO A 292 9.74 -17.90 4.11
C PRO A 292 11.21 -18.34 4.07
N ASN A 293 12.13 -17.49 3.60
CA ASN A 293 13.54 -17.80 3.40
C ASN A 293 14.51 -16.77 4.01
N ARG A 294 14.07 -16.01 5.03
CA ARG A 294 14.98 -15.10 5.75
C ARG A 294 15.95 -15.91 6.60
N ASN A 295 17.25 -15.73 6.37
CA ASN A 295 18.26 -16.25 7.29
C ASN A 295 18.19 -15.52 8.65
N LEU A 296 18.82 -16.10 9.67
CA LEU A 296 18.85 -15.53 11.02
C LEU A 296 19.37 -14.09 11.05
N TRP A 297 20.29 -13.75 10.15
CA TRP A 297 20.90 -12.43 10.04
C TRP A 297 19.89 -11.37 9.56
N GLU A 298 19.16 -11.66 8.49
CA GLU A 298 18.10 -10.80 7.95
C GLU A 298 16.97 -10.58 8.95
N SER A 299 16.55 -11.65 9.65
CA SER A 299 15.54 -11.54 10.71
C SER A 299 16.02 -10.67 11.87
N THR A 300 17.27 -10.83 12.29
CA THR A 300 17.85 -10.06 13.40
C THR A 300 18.00 -8.59 13.03
N ILE A 301 18.51 -8.26 11.85
CA ILE A 301 18.62 -6.88 11.36
C ILE A 301 17.23 -6.25 11.25
N ASN A 302 16.26 -6.96 10.71
CA ASN A 302 14.90 -6.42 10.56
C ASN A 302 14.25 -6.15 11.93
N ASN A 303 14.44 -7.04 12.90
CA ASN A 303 13.97 -6.86 14.28
C ASN A 303 14.69 -5.71 15.01
N PHE A 304 15.97 -5.50 14.72
CA PHE A 304 16.70 -4.34 15.21
C PHE A 304 16.15 -3.05 14.58
N MET A 305 16.05 -2.99 13.26
CA MET A 305 15.58 -1.81 12.52
C MET A 305 14.15 -1.40 12.89
N THR A 306 13.25 -2.36 13.10
CA THR A 306 11.86 -2.08 13.51
C THR A 306 11.73 -1.52 14.93
N ARG A 307 12.75 -1.69 15.78
CA ARG A 307 12.76 -1.16 17.17
C ARG A 307 13.40 0.24 17.27
N TYR A 308 13.50 0.96 16.16
CA TYR A 308 14.11 2.30 16.09
C TYR A 308 13.52 3.32 17.07
N VAL A 309 12.25 3.16 17.51
CA VAL A 309 11.62 4.04 18.49
C VAL A 309 12.42 4.09 19.79
N ARG A 310 13.07 2.99 20.18
CA ARG A 310 13.95 2.94 21.37
C ARG A 310 15.23 3.76 21.21
N ALA A 311 15.66 4.02 19.98
CA ALA A 311 16.82 4.86 19.71
C ALA A 311 16.55 6.34 20.01
N VAL A 312 15.27 6.75 20.03
CA VAL A 312 14.86 8.11 20.41
C VAL A 312 15.22 8.39 21.87
N ASP A 313 14.98 7.44 22.77
CA ASP A 313 15.33 7.58 24.19
C ASP A 313 16.83 7.80 24.38
N THR A 314 17.65 7.03 23.66
CA THR A 314 19.11 7.19 23.66
C THR A 314 19.52 8.57 23.14
N PHE A 315 18.92 9.03 22.05
CA PHE A 315 19.21 10.36 21.48
C PHE A 315 18.88 11.49 22.46
N LEU A 316 17.75 11.40 23.16
CA LEU A 316 17.32 12.36 24.18
C LEU A 316 18.23 12.33 25.40
N ALA A 317 18.58 11.14 25.90
CA ALA A 317 19.50 10.98 27.03
C ALA A 317 20.89 11.58 26.73
N CYS A 318 21.45 11.29 25.55
CA CYS A 318 22.71 11.88 25.10
C CYS A 318 22.65 13.41 25.02
N SER A 319 21.53 13.96 24.55
CA SER A 319 21.32 15.41 24.48
C SER A 319 21.22 16.04 25.86
N ALA A 320 20.55 15.38 26.81
CA ALA A 320 20.47 15.83 28.19
C ALA A 320 21.86 15.85 28.86
N ILE A 321 22.67 14.79 28.70
CA ILE A 321 24.03 14.74 29.25
C ILE A 321 24.89 15.90 28.73
N LEU A 322 24.89 16.14 27.41
CA LEU A 322 25.68 17.21 26.80
C LEU A 322 25.25 18.60 27.32
N THR A 323 23.94 18.80 27.51
CA THR A 323 23.38 20.04 28.04
C THR A 323 23.82 20.28 29.48
N VAL A 324 23.78 19.24 30.31
CA VAL A 324 24.23 19.28 31.71
C VAL A 324 25.74 19.54 31.81
N GLN A 325 26.56 18.91 30.96
CA GLN A 325 28.00 19.17 30.90
C GLN A 325 28.31 20.63 30.53
N THR A 326 27.56 21.17 29.56
CA THR A 326 27.69 22.58 29.17
C THR A 326 27.29 23.50 30.32
N PHE A 327 26.23 23.16 31.06
CA PHE A 327 25.76 23.92 32.22
C PHE A 327 26.78 23.91 33.37
N PHE A 328 27.33 22.75 33.75
CA PHE A 328 28.35 22.67 34.79
C PHE A 328 29.60 23.49 34.42
N LYS A 329 30.01 23.47 33.16
CA LYS A 329 31.12 24.29 32.68
C LYS A 329 30.86 25.81 32.82
N LEU A 330 29.60 26.24 32.73
CA LEU A 330 29.23 27.63 32.96
C LEU A 330 29.24 28.00 34.45
N LEU A 331 28.98 27.05 35.35
CA LEU A 331 29.03 27.26 36.80
C LEU A 331 30.46 27.24 37.35
N ASP A 332 31.37 26.48 36.74
CA ASP A 332 32.79 26.44 37.11
C ASP A 332 33.58 27.70 36.67
N ARG A 333 32.92 28.67 36.02
CA ARG A 333 33.51 29.88 35.43
C ARG A 333 33.22 31.14 36.23
#